data_AF-A0A4R4K851-F1
#
_entry.id   AF-A0A4R4K851-F1
#
_cell.length_a   1.000
_cell.length_b   1.000
_cell.length_c   1.000
_cell.angle_alpha   90.00
_cell.angle_beta   90.00
_cell.angle_gamma   90.00
#
_symmetry.space_group_name_H-M   'P 1'
#
loop_
_entity.id
_entity.type
_entity.pdbx_description
1 polymer ?
#
loop_
_entity_poly.entity_id
_entity_poly.type
_entity_poly.pdbx_seq_one_letter_code
_entity_poly.pdbx_strand_id
1 'polypeptide(L)'
;MTSDVKFSMNVKIFNGEEQEKIEVNTMTGDNYAVVDELLMQKEIVTSIYVRNTNTGEYISNGSFYFSYDAHGVAITDEGLNFPKNLKLVHAGNNRFDFHIIRATPLRHTS
;
A
#
# COMPACT_ATOMS: atom_id res chain seq x y z
N MET A 1 -9.34 -19.97 -20.81
CA MET A 1 -8.45 -18.84 -20.49
C MET A 1 -9.14 -18.05 -19.39
N THR A 2 -8.83 -18.32 -18.14
CA THR A 2 -9.12 -17.36 -17.06
C THR A 2 -8.32 -16.12 -17.40
N SER A 3 -8.97 -14.98 -17.65
CA SER A 3 -8.21 -13.74 -17.66
C SER A 3 -7.62 -13.61 -16.26
N ASP A 4 -6.29 -13.62 -16.15
CA ASP A 4 -5.64 -13.38 -14.86
C ASP A 4 -6.09 -11.98 -14.42
N VAL A 5 -6.95 -11.94 -13.42
CA VAL A 5 -7.47 -10.68 -12.90
C VAL A 5 -6.28 -9.91 -12.33
N LYS A 6 -5.97 -8.77 -12.93
CA LYS A 6 -4.95 -7.86 -12.41
C LYS A 6 -5.59 -6.85 -11.47
N PHE A 7 -4.82 -6.46 -10.47
CA PHE A 7 -5.18 -5.40 -9.56
C PHE A 7 -4.14 -4.30 -9.66
N SER A 8 -4.59 -3.05 -9.67
CA SER A 8 -3.72 -1.90 -9.53
C SER A 8 -3.74 -1.42 -8.09
N MET A 9 -2.58 -1.05 -7.56
CA MET A 9 -2.46 -0.34 -6.29
C MET A 9 -1.99 1.09 -6.53
N ASN A 10 -2.72 2.05 -5.93
CA ASN A 10 -2.33 3.44 -5.84
C ASN A 10 -1.89 3.75 -4.41
N VAL A 11 -0.72 4.37 -4.25
CA VAL A 11 -0.14 4.71 -2.96
C VAL A 11 0.03 6.23 -2.87
N LYS A 12 -0.35 6.83 -1.74
CA LYS A 12 -0.19 8.27 -1.46
C LYS A 12 0.45 8.50 -0.10
N ILE A 13 1.52 9.30 -0.06
CA ILE A 13 2.31 9.59 1.14
C ILE A 13 2.03 11.00 1.67
N PHE A 14 2.05 11.15 3.00
CA PHE A 14 1.93 12.43 3.70
C PHE A 14 3.10 12.60 4.69
N ASN A 15 4.09 13.43 4.34
CA ASN A 15 5.32 13.67 5.12
C ASN A 15 5.23 14.88 6.11
N GLY A 16 4.15 15.65 6.09
CA GLY A 16 3.78 16.61 7.13
C GLY A 16 4.50 17.96 7.12
N GLU A 17 5.50 18.18 6.26
CA GLU A 17 6.21 19.48 6.19
C GLU A 17 5.73 20.32 4.99
N GLU A 18 5.49 19.71 3.83
CA GLU A 18 4.75 20.23 2.68
C GLU A 18 4.16 19.01 1.97
N GLN A 19 2.88 18.99 1.60
CA GLN A 19 2.25 17.80 0.97
C GLN A 19 2.91 17.47 -0.39
N GLU A 20 4.06 16.80 -0.39
CA GLU A 20 4.60 16.19 -1.59
C GLU A 20 3.85 14.87 -1.78
N LYS A 21 2.77 14.95 -2.56
CA LYS A 21 1.96 13.80 -2.90
C LYS A 21 2.74 12.94 -3.91
N ILE A 22 3.48 11.96 -3.40
CA ILE A 22 4.01 10.89 -4.24
C ILE A 22 2.85 9.96 -4.57
N GLU A 23 2.56 9.79 -5.86
CA GLU A 23 1.53 8.89 -6.35
C GLU A 23 2.18 7.75 -7.13
N VAL A 24 2.17 6.56 -6.55
CA VAL A 24 2.74 5.36 -7.18
C VAL A 24 1.64 4.42 -7.61
N ASN A 25 1.70 3.98 -8.87
CA ASN A 25 0.79 3.02 -9.46
C ASN A 25 1.56 1.75 -9.84
N THR A 26 1.13 0.60 -9.33
CA THR A 26 1.71 -0.72 -9.66
C THR A 26 0.60 -1.73 -9.94
N MET A 27 0.88 -2.77 -10.72
CA MET A 27 -0.03 -3.89 -10.97
C MET A 27 0.50 -5.20 -10.39
N THR A 28 -0.41 -6.15 -10.17
CA THR A 28 -0.06 -7.53 -9.79
C THR A 28 0.96 -8.13 -10.77
N GLY A 29 2.11 -8.56 -10.23
CA GLY A 29 3.19 -9.20 -10.99
C GLY A 29 4.24 -8.24 -11.55
N ASP A 30 4.11 -6.92 -11.33
CA ASP A 30 5.16 -5.97 -11.67
C ASP A 30 6.37 -6.13 -10.74
N ASN A 31 7.52 -5.57 -11.17
CA ASN A 31 8.66 -5.36 -10.26
C ASN A 31 8.28 -4.35 -9.17
N TYR A 32 9.02 -4.37 -8.05
CA TYR A 32 8.83 -3.41 -6.97
C TYR A 32 8.88 -1.97 -7.48
N ALA A 33 7.93 -1.17 -7.03
CA ALA A 33 7.90 0.27 -7.27
C ALA A 33 8.48 1.00 -6.06
N VAL A 34 9.30 2.04 -6.32
CA VAL A 34 9.82 2.91 -5.26
C VAL A 34 8.68 3.84 -4.85
N VAL A 35 8.27 3.72 -3.60
CA VAL A 35 7.19 4.50 -3.00
C VAL A 35 7.74 5.75 -2.33
N ASP A 36 8.95 5.66 -1.80
CA ASP A 36 9.60 6.77 -1.11
C ASP A 36 11.12 6.59 -1.13
N GLU A 37 11.84 7.71 -1.05
CA GLU A 37 13.28 7.77 -0.85
C GLU A 37 13.57 8.63 0.39
N LEU A 38 12.84 8.41 1.49
CA LEU A 38 12.86 9.35 2.61
C LEU A 38 13.98 9.10 3.64
N LEU A 39 14.69 10.21 3.90
CA LEU A 39 15.79 10.41 4.84
C LEU A 39 15.33 10.71 6.28
N MET A 40 14.06 10.49 6.61
CA MET A 40 13.45 10.96 7.87
C MET A 40 12.95 9.80 8.74
N GLN A 41 13.35 9.80 10.02
CA GLN A 41 12.94 8.82 11.04
C GLN A 41 11.51 9.07 11.59
N LYS A 42 10.72 9.95 10.97
CA LYS A 42 9.39 10.29 11.46
C LYS A 42 8.36 9.32 10.87
N GLU A 43 7.30 9.05 11.64
CA GLU A 43 6.15 8.31 11.14
C GLU A 43 5.45 9.06 9.98
N ILE A 44 5.16 8.33 8.92
CA ILE A 44 4.59 8.81 7.67
C ILE A 44 3.29 8.05 7.42
N VAL A 45 2.21 8.80 7.18
CA VAL A 45 0.91 8.22 6.84
C VAL A 45 0.89 7.90 5.35
N THR A 46 0.48 6.67 5.01
CA THR A 46 0.41 6.20 3.64
C THR A 46 -0.98 5.65 3.33
N SER A 47 -1.69 6.27 2.39
CA SER A 47 -2.98 5.78 1.91
C SER A 47 -2.79 4.80 0.75
N ILE A 48 -3.59 3.73 0.74
CA ILE A 48 -3.57 2.70 -0.30
C ILE A 48 -4.96 2.46 -0.88
N TYR A 49 -5.02 2.31 -2.20
CA TYR A 49 -6.24 1.99 -2.92
C TYR A 49 -5.96 0.84 -3.87
N VAL A 50 -6.72 -0.25 -3.76
CA VAL A 50 -6.57 -1.42 -4.65
C VAL A 50 -7.82 -1.56 -5.50
N ARG A 51 -7.62 -1.65 -6.80
CA ARG A 51 -8.69 -1.66 -7.80
C ARG A 51 -8.52 -2.86 -8.73
N ASN A 52 -9.62 -3.56 -9.02
CA ASN A 52 -9.65 -4.57 -10.08
C ASN A 52 -9.56 -3.84 -11.43
N THR A 53 -8.56 -4.15 -12.24
CA THR A 53 -8.34 -3.44 -13.52
C THR A 53 -9.38 -3.79 -14.58
N ASN A 54 -10.01 -4.96 -14.47
CA ASN A 54 -10.97 -5.45 -15.46
C ASN A 54 -12.35 -4.83 -15.25
N THR A 55 -12.77 -4.65 -13.99
CA THR A 55 -14.09 -4.08 -13.66
C THR A 55 -14.03 -2.61 -13.29
N GLY A 56 -12.87 -2.11 -12.90
CA GLY A 56 -12.72 -0.77 -12.37
C GLY A 56 -13.30 -0.59 -10.96
N GLU A 57 -13.64 -1.67 -10.26
CA GLU A 57 -14.13 -1.59 -8.88
C GLU A 57 -12.99 -1.56 -7.87
N TYR A 58 -13.13 -0.74 -6.83
CA TYR A 58 -12.22 -0.77 -5.67
C TYR A 58 -12.52 -1.98 -4.80
N ILE A 59 -11.48 -2.76 -4.50
CA ILE A 59 -11.58 -3.89 -3.58
C ILE A 59 -11.11 -3.54 -2.17
N SER A 60 -10.23 -2.53 -2.05
CA SER A 60 -9.65 -2.07 -0.79
C SER A 60 -9.40 -0.56 -0.84
N ASN A 61 -9.63 0.09 0.28
CA ASN A 61 -9.27 1.47 0.54
C ASN A 61 -8.92 1.57 2.03
N GLY A 62 -7.77 2.16 2.34
CA GLY A 62 -7.33 2.33 3.71
C GLY A 62 -5.99 3.03 3.79
N SER A 63 -5.35 2.91 4.94
CA SER A 63 -4.04 3.51 5.19
C SER A 63 -3.25 2.68 6.18
N PHE A 64 -1.95 2.94 6.21
CA PHE A 64 -1.01 2.41 7.19
C PHE A 64 0.12 3.42 7.40
N TYR A 65 1.00 3.11 8.33
CA TYR A 65 2.10 3.98 8.71
C TYR A 65 3.43 3.32 8.38
N PHE A 66 4.36 4.13 7.87
CA PHE A 66 5.77 3.77 7.75
C PHE A 66 6.60 4.63 8.69
N SER A 67 7.66 4.05 9.23
CA SER A 67 8.74 4.74 9.91
C SER A 67 10.05 4.02 9.61
N TYR A 68 11.17 4.55 10.09
CA TYR A 68 12.47 3.90 9.96
C TYR A 68 13.12 3.72 11.32
N ASP A 69 13.77 2.58 11.53
CA ASP A 69 14.60 2.34 12.71
C ASP A 69 15.91 3.15 12.66
N ALA A 70 16.73 3.05 13.70
CA ALA A 70 18.01 3.75 13.80
C ALA A 70 19.03 3.34 12.71
N HIS A 71 18.80 2.24 12.00
CA HIS A 71 19.64 1.71 10.92
C HIS A 71 19.07 2.00 9.52
N GLY A 72 17.94 2.71 9.43
CA GLY A 72 17.27 3.00 8.16
C GLY A 72 16.49 1.81 7.59
N VAL A 73 16.09 0.87 8.44
CA VAL A 73 15.18 -0.23 8.08
C VAL A 73 13.75 0.21 8.30
N ALA A 74 12.90 0.04 7.30
CA ALA A 74 11.51 0.46 7.34
C ALA A 74 10.69 -0.43 8.28
N ILE A 75 9.99 0.22 9.22
CA ILE A 75 9.02 -0.37 10.13
C ILE A 75 7.62 0.03 9.68
N THR A 76 6.71 -0.93 9.65
CA THR A 76 5.32 -0.75 9.21
C THR A 76 4.36 -0.96 10.37
N ASP A 77 3.40 -0.06 10.54
CA ASP A 77 2.23 -0.27 11.40
C ASP A 77 0.96 -0.26 10.54
N GLU A 78 0.28 -1.41 10.49
CA GLU A 78 -0.99 -1.55 9.78
C GLU A 78 -2.08 -0.68 10.45
N GLY A 79 -2.10 -0.57 11.78
CA GLY A 79 -3.08 0.21 12.51
C GLY A 79 -4.54 -0.20 12.26
N LEU A 80 -5.49 0.64 12.70
CA LEU A 80 -6.93 0.36 12.59
C LEU A 80 -7.49 0.56 11.17
N ASN A 81 -6.79 1.35 10.35
CA ASN A 81 -7.25 1.74 9.01
C ASN A 81 -6.70 0.83 7.91
N PHE A 82 -5.93 -0.21 8.25
CA PHE A 82 -5.45 -1.15 7.26
C PHE A 82 -6.61 -1.95 6.66
N PRO A 83 -6.65 -2.12 5.32
CA PRO A 83 -7.68 -2.93 4.70
C PRO A 83 -7.58 -4.40 5.13
N LYS A 84 -8.62 -4.89 5.81
CA LYS A 84 -8.69 -6.27 6.35
C LYS A 84 -8.64 -7.38 5.29
N ASN A 85 -8.78 -7.03 4.00
CA ASN A 85 -8.65 -7.96 2.89
C ASN A 85 -7.27 -7.95 2.23
N LEU A 86 -6.33 -7.19 2.79
CA LEU A 86 -4.92 -7.19 2.42
C LEU A 86 -4.08 -7.75 3.58
N LYS A 87 -2.86 -8.20 3.25
CA LYS A 87 -1.80 -8.51 4.19
C LYS A 87 -0.52 -7.84 3.72
N LEU A 88 0.17 -7.15 4.60
CA LEU A 88 1.53 -6.66 4.33
C LEU A 88 2.55 -7.72 4.74
N VAL A 89 3.52 -8.02 3.87
CA VAL A 89 4.56 -9.02 4.12
C VAL A 89 5.92 -8.39 3.88
N HIS A 90 6.83 -8.58 4.83
CA HIS A 90 8.23 -8.17 4.70
C HIS A 90 8.96 -9.14 3.78
N ALA A 91 9.38 -8.66 2.61
CA ALA A 91 10.19 -9.40 1.65
C ALA A 91 11.68 -9.04 1.72
N GLY A 92 12.04 -8.06 2.55
CA GLY A 92 13.41 -7.58 2.81
C GLY A 92 13.37 -6.30 3.65
N ASN A 93 14.53 -5.76 4.02
CA ASN A 93 14.64 -4.65 4.97
C ASN A 93 13.76 -3.43 4.61
N ASN A 94 13.69 -3.07 3.34
CA ASN A 94 12.89 -1.94 2.83
C ASN A 94 11.99 -2.39 1.67
N ARG A 95 11.54 -3.64 1.70
CA ARG A 95 10.84 -4.29 0.59
C ARG A 95 9.63 -5.04 1.10
N PHE A 96 8.47 -4.68 0.56
CA PHE A 96 7.19 -5.14 1.06
C PHE A 96 6.32 -5.69 -0.05
N ASP A 97 5.72 -6.85 0.20
CA ASP A 97 4.70 -7.43 -0.65
C ASP A 97 3.32 -7.16 -0.04
N PHE A 98 2.38 -6.75 -0.89
CA PHE A 98 0.97 -6.67 -0.53
C PHE A 98 0.22 -7.86 -1.11
N HIS A 99 -0.27 -8.73 -0.23
CA HIS A 99 -1.07 -9.89 -0.64
C HIS A 99 -2.56 -9.58 -0.51
N ILE A 100 -3.30 -9.81 -1.59
CA ILE A 100 -4.77 -9.74 -1.57
C ILE A 100 -5.28 -11.07 -1.00
N ILE A 101 -5.82 -11.04 0.22
CA ILE A 101 -6.42 -12.22 0.88
C ILE A 101 -7.82 -12.47 0.32
N ARG A 102 -8.56 -11.39 0.03
CA ARG A 102 -9.92 -11.47 -0.52
C ARG A 102 -10.18 -10.35 -1.53
N ALA A 103 -10.48 -10.75 -2.77
CA ALA A 103 -10.78 -9.83 -3.88
C ALA A 103 -12.21 -9.27 -3.88
N THR A 104 -13.08 -9.70 -2.96
CA THR A 104 -14.42 -9.12 -2.80
C THR A 104 -14.32 -7.72 -2.18
N PRO A 105 -15.00 -6.71 -2.75
CA PRO A 105 -15.00 -5.35 -2.20
C PRO A 105 -15.38 -5.32 -0.72
N LEU A 106 -14.61 -4.57 0.07
CA LEU A 106 -15.01 -4.20 1.42
C LEU A 106 -16.20 -3.25 1.33
N ARG A 107 -17.40 -3.77 1.62
CA ARG A 107 -18.58 -2.92 1.81
C ARG A 107 -18.45 -2.28 3.19
N HIS A 108 -18.50 -0.96 3.26
CA HIS A 108 -18.72 -0.28 4.53
C HIS A 108 -20.11 -0.70 5.03
N THR A 109 -20.15 -1.52 6.08
CA THR A 109 -21.34 -1.58 6.93
C THR A 109 -21.32 -0.28 7.72
N SER A 110 -22.14 0.67 7.27
CA SER A 110 -22.53 1.86 8.02
C SER A 110 -23.08 1.50 9.40
#